data_AF-A0A9E5WVH8-F1
#
_entry.id   AF-A0A9E5WVH8-F1
#
_cell.length_a   1.000
_cell.length_b   1.000
_cell.length_c   1.000
_cell.angle_alpha   90.00
_cell.angle_beta   90.00
_cell.angle_gamma   90.00
#
_symmetry.space_group_name_H-M   'P 1'
#
loop_
_entity.id
_entity.type
_entity.pdbx_description
1 polymer ?
#
loop_
_entity_poly.entity_id
_entity_poly.type
_entity_poly.pdbx_seq_one_letter_code
_entity_poly.pdbx_strand_id
1 'polypeptide(L)'
;MAEPHLPRRATRRPKRMFRAPFRRTLLDGQNPTVSQLLSEESLKKTGYFDPERVRQSMERVGRWGRVPWRRFYEEMGLVAVYATQLWHHVFLGGGLCDLPHFDTSLPTREEDSSGSAPETRPDIPLHHSNQLTP
;
A
#
# COMPACT_ATOMS: atom_id res chain seq x y z
N MET A 1 -2.58 -23.65 -22.20
CA MET A 1 -1.10 -23.55 -22.10
C MET A 1 -0.58 -23.21 -20.69
N ALA A 2 -1.41 -22.99 -19.66
CA ALA A 2 -0.94 -22.67 -18.30
C ALA A 2 -1.07 -23.82 -17.26
N GLU A 3 -1.62 -24.96 -17.67
CA GLU A 3 -1.96 -26.10 -16.79
C GLU A 3 -0.78 -26.86 -16.13
N PRO A 4 0.45 -26.91 -16.70
CA PRO A 4 1.57 -27.58 -16.01
C PRO A 4 2.16 -26.76 -14.86
N HIS A 5 2.01 -25.44 -14.89
CA HIS A 5 2.76 -24.52 -14.01
C HIS A 5 1.93 -23.92 -12.86
N LEU A 6 0.61 -24.12 -12.87
CA LEU A 6 -0.30 -23.53 -11.90
C LEU A 6 -1.28 -24.58 -11.36
N PRO A 7 -1.61 -24.54 -10.06
CA PRO A 7 -2.62 -25.42 -9.48
C PRO A 7 -3.93 -25.35 -10.26
N ARG A 8 -4.59 -26.50 -10.49
CA ARG A 8 -5.87 -26.58 -11.24
C ARG A 8 -6.95 -25.61 -10.76
N ARG A 9 -6.96 -25.30 -9.45
CA ARG A 9 -7.87 -24.31 -8.84
C ARG A 9 -7.66 -22.87 -9.32
N ALA A 10 -6.45 -22.51 -9.76
CA ALA A 10 -6.12 -21.19 -10.25
C ALA A 10 -6.42 -21.07 -11.75
N THR A 11 -6.08 -22.09 -12.55
CA THR A 11 -6.31 -22.11 -14.00
C THR A 11 -7.79 -22.22 -14.37
N ARG A 12 -8.61 -22.86 -13.53
CA ARG A 12 -10.06 -23.03 -13.75
C ARG A 12 -10.92 -22.04 -12.98
N ARG A 13 -10.32 -21.04 -12.32
CA ARG A 13 -11.09 -20.05 -11.56
C ARG A 13 -11.86 -19.14 -12.53
N PRO A 14 -13.20 -19.05 -12.45
CA PRO A 14 -13.96 -18.15 -13.30
C PRO A 14 -13.59 -16.69 -13.02
N LYS A 15 -13.60 -15.86 -14.07
CA LYS A 15 -13.36 -14.42 -13.93
C LYS A 15 -14.47 -13.82 -13.08
N ARG A 16 -14.08 -13.21 -11.95
CA ARG A 16 -14.98 -12.45 -11.08
C ARG A 16 -14.58 -11.00 -11.15
N MET A 17 -15.56 -10.11 -11.03
CA MET A 17 -15.31 -8.69 -10.85
C MET A 17 -14.36 -8.51 -9.65
N PHE A 18 -13.28 -7.76 -9.85
CA PHE A 18 -12.34 -7.48 -8.78
C PHE A 18 -13.04 -6.63 -7.73
N ARG A 19 -13.06 -7.15 -6.50
CA ARG A 19 -13.60 -6.46 -5.33
C ARG A 19 -12.64 -6.70 -4.18
N ALA A 20 -11.78 -5.72 -3.93
CA ALA A 20 -10.90 -5.77 -2.78
C ALA A 20 -11.74 -5.62 -1.50
N PRO A 21 -11.46 -6.43 -0.46
CA PRO A 21 -12.15 -6.33 0.81
C PRO A 21 -11.52 -5.22 1.66
N PHE A 22 -11.66 -3.96 1.24
CA PHE A 22 -10.95 -2.80 1.81
C PHE A 22 -11.09 -2.69 3.33
N ARG A 23 -12.30 -2.86 3.87
CA ARG A 23 -12.49 -2.86 5.32
C ARG A 23 -11.61 -3.89 6.03
N ARG A 24 -11.59 -5.13 5.52
CA ARG A 24 -10.80 -6.21 6.13
C ARG A 24 -9.30 -5.98 6.05
N THR A 25 -8.82 -5.45 4.93
CA THR A 25 -7.37 -5.31 4.69
C THR A 25 -6.79 -4.02 5.22
N LEU A 26 -7.58 -2.94 5.23
CA LEU A 26 -7.11 -1.59 5.54
C LEU A 26 -7.75 -1.03 6.82
N LEU A 27 -9.06 -1.20 7.02
CA LEU A 27 -9.79 -0.47 8.08
C LEU A 27 -9.97 -1.24 9.40
N ASP A 28 -9.85 -2.58 9.40
CA ASP A 28 -10.03 -3.43 10.60
C ASP A 28 -8.82 -3.39 11.57
N GLY A 29 -8.10 -2.26 11.62
CA GLY A 29 -7.12 -1.95 12.67
C GLY A 29 -5.83 -2.77 12.66
N GLN A 30 -5.54 -3.52 11.60
CA GLN A 30 -4.28 -4.27 11.48
C GLN A 30 -3.05 -3.37 11.33
N ASN A 31 -3.25 -2.11 10.92
CA ASN A 31 -2.17 -1.16 10.69
C ASN A 31 -2.42 0.16 11.45
N PRO A 32 -1.58 0.53 12.44
CA PRO A 32 -1.75 1.76 13.23
C PRO A 32 -1.62 3.03 12.38
N THR A 33 -0.92 2.98 11.24
CA THR A 33 -0.81 4.09 10.29
C THR A 33 -2.18 4.57 9.81
N VAL A 34 -3.13 3.66 9.62
CA VAL A 34 -4.47 4.02 9.12
C VAL A 34 -5.20 4.88 10.15
N SER A 35 -5.16 4.50 11.42
CA SER A 35 -5.73 5.30 12.50
C SER A 35 -5.01 6.64 12.69
N GLN A 36 -3.70 6.70 12.49
CA GLN A 36 -2.92 7.94 12.61
C GLN A 36 -3.24 8.92 11.48
N LEU A 37 -3.27 8.45 10.24
CA LEU A 37 -3.56 9.30 9.07
C LEU A 37 -5.02 9.78 9.01
N LEU A 38 -5.95 8.97 9.52
CA LEU A 38 -7.36 9.34 9.61
C LEU A 38 -7.73 9.99 10.95
N SER A 39 -6.75 10.26 11.82
CA SER A 39 -6.99 10.96 13.07
C SER A 39 -7.42 12.41 12.80
N GLU A 40 -8.21 12.97 13.72
CA GLU A 40 -8.65 14.36 13.63
C GLU A 40 -7.46 15.33 13.58
N GLU A 41 -6.37 15.02 14.29
CA GLU A 41 -5.15 15.83 14.28
C GLU A 41 -4.52 15.87 12.88
N SER A 42 -4.33 14.72 12.25
CA SER A 42 -3.73 14.61 10.91
C SER A 42 -4.59 15.25 9.83
N LEU A 43 -5.92 15.10 9.92
CA LEU A 43 -6.85 15.73 9.00
C LEU A 43 -6.84 17.27 9.16
N LYS A 44 -6.76 17.79 10.38
CA LYS A 44 -6.63 19.24 10.64
C LYS A 44 -5.31 19.81 10.15
N LYS A 45 -4.20 19.06 10.28
CA LYS A 45 -2.88 19.48 9.80
C LYS A 45 -2.85 19.71 8.29
N THR A 46 -3.51 18.85 7.52
CA THR A 46 -3.54 18.97 6.04
C THR A 46 -4.67 19.87 5.53
N GLY A 47 -5.80 19.91 6.22
CA GLY A 47 -6.96 20.74 5.83
C GLY A 47 -7.72 20.26 4.59
N TYR A 48 -7.38 19.09 4.02
CA TYR A 48 -8.02 18.58 2.80
C TYR A 48 -9.43 18.02 3.01
N PHE A 49 -9.72 17.52 4.21
CA PHE A 49 -10.97 16.83 4.50
C PHE A 49 -11.57 17.31 5.82
N ASP A 50 -12.89 17.27 5.90
CA ASP A 50 -13.65 17.55 7.13
C ASP A 50 -13.51 16.37 8.12
N PRO A 51 -12.86 16.56 9.28
CA PRO A 51 -12.65 15.49 10.25
C PRO A 51 -13.94 14.84 10.73
N GLU A 52 -15.01 15.62 10.89
CA GLU A 52 -16.29 15.12 11.39
C GLU A 52 -16.97 14.21 10.37
N ARG A 53 -16.86 14.55 9.08
CA ARG A 53 -17.37 13.69 7.99
C ARG A 53 -16.60 12.39 7.87
N VAL A 54 -15.27 12.43 8.02
CA VAL A 54 -14.43 11.22 8.00
C VAL A 54 -14.77 10.31 9.17
N ARG A 55 -14.91 10.87 10.39
CA ARG A 55 -15.33 10.15 11.59
C ARG A 55 -16.69 9.47 11.39
N GLN A 56 -17.68 10.19 10.88
CA GLN A 56 -19.01 9.64 10.57
C GLN A 56 -18.95 8.53 9.51
N SER A 57 -18.06 8.64 8.51
CA SER A 57 -17.88 7.58 7.51
C SER A 57 -17.26 6.31 8.12
N MET A 58 -16.22 6.46 8.95
CA MET A 58 -15.61 5.36 9.70
C MET A 58 -16.64 4.61 10.57
N GLU A 59 -17.46 5.35 11.31
CA GLU A 59 -18.55 4.74 12.10
C GLU A 59 -19.58 4.01 11.24
N ARG A 60 -19.96 4.57 10.08
CA ARG A 60 -20.93 3.95 9.16
C ARG A 60 -20.39 2.66 8.58
N VAL A 61 -19.12 2.63 8.18
CA VAL A 61 -18.43 1.41 7.71
C VAL A 61 -18.26 0.38 8.84
N GLY A 62 -18.13 0.83 10.09
CA GLY A 62 -18.13 -0.01 11.28
C GLY A 62 -19.48 -0.68 11.56
N ARG A 63 -20.58 0.08 11.44
CA ARG A 63 -21.95 -0.34 11.80
C ARG A 63 -22.71 -1.13 10.72
N TRP A 64 -22.37 -0.99 9.45
CA TRP A 64 -23.18 -1.58 8.38
C TRP A 64 -23.06 -3.11 8.25
N GLY A 65 -24.21 -3.78 8.25
CA GLY A 65 -24.40 -5.15 7.74
C GLY A 65 -24.41 -5.23 6.21
N ARG A 66 -24.98 -6.30 5.63
CA ARG A 66 -24.92 -6.71 4.20
C ARG A 66 -25.56 -5.75 3.16
N VAL A 67 -25.40 -4.43 3.22
CA VAL A 67 -25.79 -3.51 2.12
C VAL A 67 -24.57 -3.26 1.22
N PRO A 68 -24.41 -4.01 0.11
CA PRO A 68 -23.11 -4.13 -0.55
C PRO A 68 -22.66 -2.86 -1.29
N TRP A 69 -23.58 -2.10 -1.87
CA TRP A 69 -23.22 -0.98 -2.77
C TRP A 69 -22.88 0.32 -2.03
N ARG A 70 -23.76 0.78 -1.12
CA ARG A 70 -23.48 1.97 -0.29
C ARG A 70 -22.22 1.79 0.55
N ARG A 71 -22.05 0.59 1.13
CA ARG A 71 -20.83 0.23 1.86
C ARG A 71 -19.58 0.31 1.01
N PHE A 72 -19.63 -0.21 -0.22
CA PHE A 72 -18.49 -0.16 -1.12
C PHE A 72 -18.06 1.28 -1.43
N TYR A 73 -19.00 2.20 -1.65
CA TYR A 73 -18.66 3.61 -1.90
C TYR A 73 -18.05 4.30 -0.68
N GLU A 74 -18.56 4.05 0.54
CA GLU A 74 -17.96 4.61 1.75
C GLU A 74 -16.57 4.02 2.04
N GLU A 75 -16.40 2.70 1.89
CA GLU A 75 -15.08 2.08 2.01
C GLU A 75 -14.10 2.68 0.99
N MET A 76 -14.53 2.89 -0.25
CA MET A 76 -13.70 3.50 -1.27
C MET A 76 -13.38 4.95 -0.98
N GLY A 77 -14.32 5.71 -0.43
CA GLY A 77 -14.09 7.09 0.01
C GLY A 77 -13.03 7.14 1.11
N LEU A 78 -13.12 6.28 2.13
CA LEU A 78 -12.12 6.20 3.19
C LEU A 78 -10.75 5.79 2.68
N VAL A 79 -10.69 4.85 1.75
CA VAL A 79 -9.43 4.45 1.08
C VAL A 79 -8.83 5.62 0.32
N ALA A 80 -9.65 6.43 -0.37
CA ALA A 80 -9.18 7.62 -1.06
C ALA A 80 -8.62 8.67 -0.09
N VAL A 81 -9.32 8.94 1.02
CA VAL A 81 -8.82 9.84 2.08
C VAL A 81 -7.49 9.35 2.62
N TYR A 82 -7.40 8.07 2.98
CA TYR A 82 -6.17 7.44 3.47
C TYR A 82 -5.03 7.56 2.45
N ALA A 83 -5.27 7.26 1.18
CA ALA A 83 -4.27 7.33 0.13
C ALA A 83 -3.75 8.76 -0.09
N THR A 84 -4.64 9.76 -0.05
CA THR A 84 -4.26 11.17 -0.17
C THR A 84 -3.44 11.63 1.03
N GLN A 85 -3.84 11.26 2.26
CA GLN A 85 -3.08 11.57 3.48
C GLN A 85 -1.71 10.90 3.48
N LEU A 86 -1.63 9.65 3.03
CA LEU A 86 -0.37 8.93 2.90
C LEU A 86 0.54 9.57 1.86
N TRP A 87 0.00 9.96 0.70
CA TRP A 87 0.77 10.65 -0.34
C TRP A 87 1.31 11.98 0.17
N HIS A 88 0.49 12.78 0.86
CA HIS A 88 0.94 14.02 1.49
C HIS A 88 2.04 13.76 2.51
N HIS A 89 1.85 12.76 3.39
CA HIS A 89 2.86 12.36 4.35
C HIS A 89 4.18 12.01 3.67
N VAL A 90 4.15 11.17 2.62
CA VAL A 90 5.36 10.69 1.96
C VAL A 90 6.08 11.79 1.20
N PHE A 91 5.39 12.74 0.56
CA PHE A 91 6.03 13.65 -0.41
C PHE A 91 5.98 15.14 -0.07
N LEU A 92 5.07 15.58 0.81
CA LEU A 92 4.78 17.00 1.03
C LEU A 92 5.16 17.49 2.43
N GLY A 93 6.05 16.79 3.13
CA GLY A 93 6.63 17.26 4.40
C GLY A 93 6.26 16.44 5.65
N GLY A 94 5.68 15.24 5.50
CA GLY A 94 5.59 14.30 6.61
C GLY A 94 4.69 14.71 7.79
N GLY A 95 4.98 14.17 8.97
CA GLY A 95 4.39 14.62 10.26
C GLY A 95 2.96 14.16 10.60
N LEU A 96 2.42 13.21 9.84
CA LEU A 96 1.03 12.71 9.97
C LEU A 96 0.94 11.30 10.56
N CYS A 97 2.00 10.49 10.43
CA CYS A 97 2.10 9.15 11.01
C CYS A 97 3.57 8.79 11.24
N ASP A 98 3.81 7.66 11.91
CA ASP A 98 5.17 7.21 12.29
C ASP A 98 5.96 6.59 11.12
N LEU A 99 5.45 6.67 9.89
CA LEU A 99 6.14 6.16 8.72
C LEU A 99 7.30 7.09 8.31
N PRO A 100 8.32 6.54 7.63
CA PRO A 100 9.32 7.37 6.97
C PRO A 100 8.65 8.20 5.87
N HIS A 101 9.04 9.46 5.79
CA HIS A 101 8.64 10.38 4.72
C HIS A 101 9.86 10.82 3.92
N PHE A 102 9.62 11.29 2.70
CA PHE A 102 10.65 11.92 1.90
C PHE A 102 10.98 13.28 2.51
N ASP A 103 12.26 13.47 2.81
CA ASP A 103 12.75 14.76 3.29
C ASP A 103 13.07 15.65 2.08
N THR A 104 12.13 16.53 1.75
CA THR A 104 12.28 17.50 0.65
C THR A 104 13.35 18.57 0.94
N SER A 105 13.89 18.62 2.16
CA SER A 105 14.96 19.55 2.54
C SER A 105 16.37 19.02 2.29
N LEU A 106 16.52 17.73 1.93
CA LEU A 106 17.81 17.19 1.54
C LEU A 106 18.27 17.81 0.22
N PRO A 107 19.48 18.40 0.15
CA PRO A 107 19.98 18.98 -1.09
C PRO A 107 20.02 17.89 -2.16
N THR A 108 19.50 18.21 -3.35
CA THR A 108 19.66 17.44 -4.58
C THR A 108 21.11 17.00 -4.66
N ARG A 109 21.35 15.68 -4.63
CA ARG A 109 22.69 15.12 -4.82
C ARG A 109 23.20 15.67 -6.14
N GLU A 110 24.16 16.61 -6.08
CA GLU A 110 24.87 17.09 -7.25
C GLU A 110 25.37 15.85 -7.99
N GLU A 111 25.15 15.85 -9.31
CA GLU A 111 25.62 14.78 -10.17
C GLU A 111 27.13 14.63 -9.99
N ASP A 112 27.55 13.58 -9.27
CA ASP A 112 28.93 13.11 -9.25
C ASP A 112 29.30 12.65 -10.66
N SER A 113 29.61 13.63 -11.49
CA SER A 113 30.40 13.50 -12.71
C SER A 113 31.85 13.27 -12.31
N SER A 114 32.14 12.08 -11.76
CA SER A 114 33.49 11.55 -11.77
C SER A 114 33.44 10.04 -11.87
N GLY A 115 33.77 9.54 -13.06
CA GLY A 115 33.93 8.12 -13.28
C GLY A 115 35.04 7.55 -12.40
N SER A 116 34.75 6.45 -11.76
CA SER A 116 35.70 5.32 -11.68
C SER A 116 34.91 4.08 -11.30
N ALA A 117 34.83 3.13 -12.21
CA ALA A 117 34.53 1.75 -11.85
C ALA A 117 35.59 1.25 -10.85
N PRO A 118 35.21 0.33 -9.96
CA PRO A 118 35.91 -0.94 -10.02
C PRO A 118 34.91 -2.08 -10.12
N GLU A 119 35.04 -2.79 -11.22
CA GLU A 119 34.54 -4.12 -11.44
C GLU A 119 35.21 -5.08 -10.44
N THR A 120 34.44 -5.66 -9.54
CA THR A 120 34.79 -6.95 -8.94
C THR A 120 33.50 -7.69 -8.61
N ARG A 121 33.01 -8.43 -9.61
CA ARG A 121 31.96 -9.43 -9.47
C ARG A 121 32.63 -10.65 -8.79
N PRO A 122 32.23 -11.08 -7.59
CA PRO A 122 32.73 -12.34 -7.07
C PRO A 122 32.13 -13.49 -7.89
N ASP A 123 33.01 -14.31 -8.47
CA ASP A 123 32.68 -15.52 -9.21
C ASP A 123 31.79 -16.43 -8.37
N ILE A 124 30.55 -16.64 -8.83
CA ILE A 124 29.66 -17.65 -8.28
C ILE A 124 30.03 -18.98 -8.96
N PRO A 125 30.60 -19.98 -8.24
CA PRO A 125 30.88 -21.27 -8.85
C PRO A 125 29.54 -21.98 -9.15
N LEU A 126 29.22 -22.10 -10.43
CA LEU A 126 28.13 -22.93 -10.94
C LEU A 126 28.48 -24.40 -10.67
N HIS A 127 28.02 -24.95 -9.55
CA HIS A 127 28.01 -26.41 -9.37
C HIS A 127 26.85 -27.00 -10.19
N HIS A 128 27.15 -27.29 -11.45
CA HIS A 128 26.43 -28.30 -12.22
C HIS A 128 26.73 -29.67 -11.61
N SER A 129 25.74 -30.27 -10.93
CA SER A 129 25.66 -31.72 -10.77
C SER A 129 24.20 -32.14 -10.95
N ASN A 130 23.86 -32.30 -12.22
CA ASN A 130 22.76 -33.14 -12.66
C ASN A 130 23.18 -34.59 -12.43
N GLN A 131 22.58 -35.28 -11.45
CA GLN A 131 22.62 -36.74 -11.38
C GLN A 131 21.19 -37.24 -11.30
N LEU A 132 20.74 -37.65 -12.47
CA LEU A 132 19.55 -38.45 -12.72
C LEU A 132 19.88 -39.91 -12.35
N THR A 133 18.83 -40.64 -11.95
CA THR A 133 18.63 -42.11 -11.98
C THR A 133 19.28 -43.00 -10.90
N PRO A 134 18.72 -44.20 -10.66
CA PRO A 134 17.47 -44.80 -11.18
C PRO A 134 16.34 -44.94 -10.15
#